data_AF-A0A1H1BGQ9-F1
#
_entry.id   AF-A0A1H1BGQ9-F1
#
_cell.length_a   1.000
_cell.length_b   1.000
_cell.length_c   1.000
_cell.angle_alpha   90.00
_cell.angle_beta   90.00
_cell.angle_gamma   90.00
#
_symmetry.space_group_name_H-M   'P 1'
#
loop_
_entity.id
_entity.type
_entity.pdbx_description
1 polymer ?
#
loop_
_entity_poly.entity_id
_entity_poly.type
_entity_poly.pdbx_seq_one_letter_code
_entity_poly.pdbx_strand_id
1 'polypeptide(L)'
;MDADPGQSAARRVTPLGVVGAVLAVLVAIEVLAWLWGHTVGAEFGWFAATLLTGFVLIVMWLVYLVTWAIRRRRFAWHLLIIPVIGVLGLAAAFTGLPQKARWSYDEPRLTSAARAVLADPRPEFSEHGNRRIGSQEVYGTDKAGGVVTFSILGGGFSVMTLEYRPDGSSPTFGGEVRGEKLSDDWWLVLID
;
A
#
# COMPACT_ATOMS: atom_id res chain seq x y z
N MET A 1 -22.24 18.91 53.00
CA MET A 1 -21.36 17.82 52.55
C MET A 1 -22.06 17.24 51.34
N ASP A 2 -21.82 17.88 50.20
CA ASP A 2 -22.55 17.66 48.95
C ASP A 2 -21.93 16.50 48.20
N ALA A 3 -22.66 15.38 48.14
CA ALA A 3 -22.32 14.27 47.28
C ALA A 3 -22.85 14.59 45.88
N ASP A 4 -21.94 15.00 45.01
CA ASP A 4 -22.14 15.15 43.57
C ASP A 4 -22.53 13.79 42.97
N PRO A 5 -23.78 13.59 42.51
CA PRO A 5 -24.18 12.34 41.89
C PRO A 5 -23.66 12.37 40.46
N GLY A 6 -22.40 11.98 40.31
CA GLY A 6 -21.80 11.51 39.07
C GLY A 6 -22.52 10.26 38.57
N GLN A 7 -23.77 10.41 38.13
CA GLN A 7 -24.43 9.45 37.28
C GLN A 7 -23.69 9.47 35.95
N SER A 8 -22.73 8.54 35.86
CA SER A 8 -22.21 8.06 34.59
C SER A 8 -23.42 7.62 33.76
N ALA A 9 -23.93 8.53 32.95
CA ALA A 9 -25.03 8.27 32.03
C ALA A 9 -24.55 7.17 31.09
N ALA A 10 -24.89 5.92 31.45
CA ALA A 10 -24.62 4.76 30.65
C ALA A 10 -25.14 5.05 29.24
N ARG A 11 -24.21 5.27 28.32
CA ARG A 11 -24.47 5.69 26.94
C ARG A 11 -25.28 4.58 26.29
N ARG A 12 -26.62 4.66 26.35
CA ARG A 12 -27.48 3.62 25.79
C ARG A 12 -27.13 3.46 24.32
N VAL A 13 -26.60 2.29 24.01
CA VAL A 13 -26.25 1.90 22.66
C VAL A 13 -27.54 1.85 21.86
N THR A 14 -27.77 2.87 21.03
CA THR A 14 -28.94 2.87 20.15
C THR A 14 -28.65 2.01 18.93
N PRO A 15 -29.63 1.26 18.39
CA PRO A 15 -29.42 0.37 17.25
C PRO A 15 -28.83 1.10 16.04
N LEU A 16 -29.22 2.36 15.84
CA LEU A 16 -28.68 3.22 14.79
C LEU A 16 -27.17 3.53 14.98
N GLY A 17 -26.72 3.67 16.23
CA GLY A 17 -25.30 3.85 16.55
C GLY A 17 -24.47 2.59 16.31
N VAL A 18 -25.03 1.40 16.55
CA VAL A 18 -24.38 0.12 16.22
C VAL A 18 -24.20 -0.01 14.71
N VAL A 19 -25.25 0.28 13.93
CA VAL A 19 -25.19 0.26 12.47
C VAL A 19 -24.10 1.21 11.95
N GLY A 20 -24.03 2.43 12.48
CA GLY A 20 -22.97 3.38 12.11
C GLY A 20 -21.57 2.88 12.44
N ALA A 21 -21.38 2.23 13.60
CA ALA A 21 -20.09 1.66 14.00
C ALA A 21 -19.68 0.48 13.10
N VAL A 22 -20.61 -0.43 12.80
CA VAL A 22 -20.37 -1.56 11.88
C VAL A 22 -20.00 -1.04 10.50
N LEU A 23 -20.72 -0.04 9.98
CA LEU A 23 -20.44 0.56 8.69
C LEU A 23 -19.04 1.22 8.67
N ALA A 24 -18.66 1.91 9.73
CA ALA A 24 -17.32 2.49 9.84
C ALA A 24 -16.20 1.43 9.84
N VAL A 25 -16.41 0.30 10.52
CA VAL A 25 -15.45 -0.82 10.52
C VAL A 25 -15.35 -1.43 9.12
N LEU A 26 -16.48 -1.65 8.43
CA LEU A 26 -16.48 -2.18 7.06
C LEU A 26 -15.75 -1.25 6.09
N VAL A 27 -15.97 0.07 6.19
CA VAL A 27 -15.24 1.06 5.39
C VAL A 27 -13.75 1.04 5.69
N ALA A 28 -13.36 0.91 6.96
CA ALA A 28 -11.95 0.80 7.33
C ALA A 28 -11.29 -0.46 6.74
N ILE A 29 -11.98 -1.61 6.81
CA ILE A 29 -11.49 -2.86 6.22
C ILE A 29 -11.35 -2.72 4.70
N GLU A 30 -12.33 -2.12 4.04
CA GLU A 30 -12.31 -1.91 2.60
C GLU A 30 -11.15 -1.00 2.17
N VAL A 31 -10.96 0.13 2.86
CA VAL A 31 -9.83 1.04 2.60
C VAL A 31 -8.50 0.33 2.80
N LEU A 32 -8.37 -0.51 3.84
CA LEU A 32 -7.17 -1.30 4.06
C LEU A 32 -6.95 -2.35 2.96
N ALA A 33 -8.00 -3.03 2.51
CA ALA A 33 -7.94 -4.02 1.44
C ALA A 33 -7.56 -3.37 0.09
N TRP A 34 -8.07 -2.17 -0.17
CA TRP A 34 -7.72 -1.37 -1.33
C TRP A 34 -6.25 -0.90 -1.28
N LEU A 35 -5.81 -0.35 -0.14
CA LEU A 35 -4.41 0.04 0.06
C LEU A 35 -3.46 -1.16 -0.03
N TRP A 36 -3.89 -2.32 0.47
CA TRP A 36 -3.15 -3.57 0.33
C TRP A 36 -3.00 -3.97 -1.14
N GLY A 37 -4.05 -3.80 -1.95
CA GLY A 37 -3.99 -4.00 -3.39
C GLY A 37 -2.89 -3.16 -4.06
N HIS A 38 -2.76 -1.89 -3.64
CA HIS A 38 -1.68 -1.01 -4.07
C HIS A 38 -0.29 -1.46 -3.61
N THR A 39 -0.16 -2.15 -2.46
CA THR A 39 1.13 -2.70 -2.02
C THR A 39 1.55 -3.87 -2.90
N VAL A 40 0.74 -4.91 -3.02
CA VAL A 40 1.17 -6.20 -3.60
C VAL A 40 1.18 -6.18 -5.13
N GLY A 41 0.65 -5.12 -5.75
CA GLY A 41 0.44 -5.10 -7.21
C GLY A 41 -0.69 -6.06 -7.58
N ALA A 42 -1.81 -5.98 -6.85
CA ALA A 42 -2.93 -6.88 -7.05
C ALA A 42 -3.45 -6.80 -8.50
N GLU A 43 -3.96 -7.93 -9.00
CA GLU A 43 -4.51 -7.99 -10.35
C GLU A 43 -5.69 -7.03 -10.54
N PHE A 44 -5.95 -6.66 -11.79
CA PHE A 44 -7.05 -5.78 -12.19
C PHE A 44 -8.40 -6.17 -11.55
N GLY A 45 -8.66 -7.47 -11.38
CA GLY A 45 -9.87 -7.98 -10.73
C GLY A 45 -10.04 -7.55 -9.27
N TRP A 46 -8.95 -7.45 -8.50
CA TRP A 46 -8.99 -7.00 -7.11
C TRP A 46 -9.36 -5.52 -7.00
N PHE A 47 -8.81 -4.69 -7.88
CA PHE A 47 -9.17 -3.28 -7.95
C PHE A 47 -10.64 -3.10 -8.35
N ALA A 48 -11.13 -3.86 -9.32
CA ALA A 48 -12.54 -3.81 -9.70
C ALA A 48 -13.48 -4.22 -8.54
N ALA A 49 -13.13 -5.29 -7.80
CA ALA A 49 -13.91 -5.76 -6.67
C ALA A 49 -13.93 -4.77 -5.50
N THR A 50 -12.79 -4.16 -5.17
CA THR A 50 -12.69 -3.15 -4.11
C THR A 50 -13.43 -1.86 -4.48
N LEU A 51 -13.34 -1.42 -5.75
CA LEU A 51 -14.12 -0.27 -6.23
C LEU A 51 -15.64 -0.51 -6.13
N LEU A 52 -16.11 -1.70 -6.52
CA LEU A 52 -17.53 -2.05 -6.42
C LEU A 52 -17.99 -2.09 -4.96
N THR A 53 -17.21 -2.73 -4.09
CA THR A 53 -17.51 -2.81 -2.65
C THR A 53 -17.52 -1.42 -2.01
N GLY A 54 -16.53 -0.59 -2.33
CA GLY A 54 -16.46 0.81 -1.89
C GLY A 54 -17.68 1.63 -2.34
N PHE A 55 -18.13 1.47 -3.58
CA PHE A 55 -19.34 2.13 -4.08
C PHE A 55 -20.59 1.73 -3.28
N VAL A 56 -20.77 0.43 -3.03
CA VAL A 56 -21.89 -0.09 -2.21
C VAL A 56 -21.87 0.51 -0.80
N LEU A 57 -20.68 0.58 -0.16
CA LEU A 57 -20.53 1.16 1.17
C LEU A 57 -20.86 2.66 1.21
N ILE A 58 -20.49 3.41 0.16
CA ILE A 58 -20.86 4.84 0.03
C ILE A 58 -22.38 4.99 -0.06
N VAL A 59 -23.03 4.18 -0.90
CA VAL A 59 -24.50 4.21 -1.03
C VAL A 59 -25.17 3.87 0.30
N MET A 60 -24.71 2.82 1.01
CA MET A 60 -25.21 2.47 2.33
C MET A 60 -25.02 3.60 3.35
N TRP A 61 -23.88 4.30 3.31
CA TRP A 61 -23.61 5.46 4.16
C TRP A 61 -24.55 6.62 3.87
N LEU A 62 -24.82 6.93 2.60
CA LEU A 62 -25.78 7.98 2.23
C LEU A 62 -27.20 7.65 2.72
N VAL A 63 -27.65 6.40 2.54
CA VAL A 63 -28.94 5.94 3.07
C VAL A 63 -29.01 6.07 4.59
N TYR A 64 -27.93 5.68 5.28
CA TYR A 64 -27.81 5.85 6.73
C TYR A 64 -27.88 7.33 7.15
N LEU A 65 -27.19 8.22 6.43
CA LEU A 65 -27.16 9.65 6.71
C LEU A 65 -28.54 10.30 6.53
N VAL A 66 -29.23 9.98 5.43
CA VAL A 66 -30.61 10.43 5.17
C VAL A 66 -31.56 9.92 6.27
N THR A 67 -31.48 8.63 6.61
CA THR A 67 -32.31 8.04 7.69
C THR A 67 -32.04 8.70 9.04
N TRP A 68 -30.78 9.02 9.34
CA TRP A 68 -30.40 9.74 10.55
C TRP A 68 -30.96 11.17 10.57
N ALA A 69 -30.79 11.92 9.48
CA ALA A 69 -31.26 13.29 9.35
C ALA A 69 -32.77 13.40 9.55
N ILE A 70 -33.54 12.48 8.97
CA ILE A 70 -35.00 12.40 9.12
C ILE A 70 -35.38 12.12 10.58
N ARG A 71 -34.72 11.16 11.25
CA ARG A 71 -35.11 10.70 12.59
C ARG A 71 -34.66 11.61 13.73
N ARG A 72 -33.45 12.17 13.67
CA ARG A 72 -32.81 12.85 14.80
C ARG A 72 -32.79 14.36 14.65
N ARG A 73 -32.89 14.90 13.42
CA ARG A 73 -32.79 16.34 13.08
C ARG A 73 -31.64 17.10 13.77
N ARG A 74 -30.60 16.38 14.21
CA ARG A 74 -29.44 16.93 14.90
C ARG A 74 -28.19 16.33 14.29
N PHE A 75 -27.26 17.20 13.95
CA PHE A 75 -25.94 16.82 13.51
C PHE A 75 -25.19 16.12 14.65
N ALA A 76 -24.48 15.04 14.31
CA ALA A 76 -23.68 14.31 15.27
C ALA A 76 -22.30 14.05 14.68
N TRP A 77 -21.26 14.44 15.42
CA TRP A 77 -19.86 14.36 14.97
C TRP A 77 -19.42 12.96 14.54
N HIS A 78 -20.00 11.90 15.10
CA HIS A 78 -19.67 10.53 14.71
C HIS A 78 -20.03 10.19 13.26
N LEU A 79 -20.91 10.96 12.61
CA LEU A 79 -21.23 10.78 11.18
C LEU A 79 -20.04 11.11 10.27
N LEU A 80 -19.07 11.89 10.76
CA LEU A 80 -17.87 12.27 10.02
C LEU A 80 -16.77 11.21 10.05
N ILE A 81 -16.89 10.16 10.88
CA ILE A 81 -15.85 9.12 10.98
C ILE A 81 -15.63 8.43 9.63
N ILE A 82 -16.72 8.08 8.92
CA ILE A 82 -16.66 7.39 7.63
C ILE A 82 -15.98 8.23 6.54
N PRO A 83 -16.38 9.49 6.27
CA PRO A 83 -15.68 10.31 5.27
C PRO A 83 -14.23 10.60 5.67
N VAL A 84 -13.92 10.75 6.97
CA VAL A 84 -12.54 10.93 7.43
C VAL A 84 -11.69 9.70 7.11
N ILE A 85 -12.18 8.47 7.33
CA ILE A 85 -11.47 7.24 6.96
C ILE A 85 -11.19 7.21 5.44
N GLY A 86 -12.19 7.55 4.62
CA GLY A 86 -12.03 7.61 3.16
C GLY A 86 -10.97 8.63 2.72
N VAL A 87 -10.98 9.84 3.29
CA VAL A 87 -9.99 10.88 3.01
C VAL A 87 -8.58 10.45 3.43
N LEU A 88 -8.44 9.84 4.61
CA LEU A 88 -7.14 9.33 5.08
C LEU A 88 -6.61 8.21 4.18
N GLY A 89 -7.49 7.31 3.72
CA GLY A 89 -7.15 6.27 2.76
C GLY A 89 -6.64 6.83 1.44
N LEU A 90 -7.36 7.80 0.87
CA LEU A 90 -6.93 8.50 -0.35
C LEU A 90 -5.59 9.21 -0.14
N ALA A 91 -5.43 9.96 0.96
CA ALA A 91 -4.17 10.63 1.29
C ALA A 91 -3.01 9.64 1.38
N ALA A 92 -3.21 8.47 1.99
CA ALA A 92 -2.20 7.42 2.06
C ALA A 92 -1.80 6.89 0.67
N ALA A 93 -2.77 6.68 -0.22
CA ALA A 93 -2.47 6.24 -1.59
C ALA A 93 -1.69 7.29 -2.39
N PHE A 94 -2.08 8.56 -2.32
CA PHE A 94 -1.40 9.65 -3.06
C PHE A 94 0.00 9.99 -2.54
N THR A 95 0.27 9.74 -1.25
CA THR A 95 1.59 10.00 -0.65
C THR A 95 2.61 8.88 -0.90
N GLY A 96 2.20 7.81 -1.57
CA GLY A 96 3.06 6.65 -1.82
C GLY A 96 3.39 5.84 -0.58
N LEU A 97 2.61 5.99 0.51
CA LEU A 97 2.85 5.28 1.77
C LEU A 97 2.80 3.75 1.61
N PRO A 98 1.84 3.17 0.85
CA PRO A 98 1.84 1.74 0.56
C PRO A 98 3.15 1.25 -0.08
N GLN A 99 3.65 1.99 -1.08
CA GLN A 99 4.88 1.67 -1.79
C GLN A 99 6.09 1.76 -0.85
N LYS A 100 6.18 2.83 -0.04
CA LYS A 100 7.24 2.99 0.96
C LYS A 100 7.21 1.88 2.02
N ALA A 101 6.02 1.51 2.49
CA ALA A 101 5.86 0.43 3.46
C ALA A 101 6.30 -0.91 2.88
N ARG A 102 5.90 -1.22 1.64
CA ARG A 102 6.37 -2.42 0.92
C ARG A 102 7.89 -2.40 0.76
N TRP A 103 8.45 -1.28 0.31
CA TRP A 103 9.89 -1.14 0.13
C TRP A 103 10.66 -1.38 1.43
N SER A 104 10.19 -0.83 2.57
CA SER A 104 10.82 -1.07 3.87
C SER A 104 10.86 -2.55 4.29
N TYR A 105 9.91 -3.36 3.80
CA TYR A 105 9.89 -4.80 4.02
C TYR A 105 10.80 -5.55 3.03
N ASP A 106 10.82 -5.13 1.75
CA ASP A 106 11.56 -5.82 0.69
C ASP A 106 13.05 -5.48 0.67
N GLU A 107 13.42 -4.23 0.92
CA GLU A 107 14.80 -3.72 0.86
C GLU A 107 15.82 -4.59 1.61
N PRO A 108 15.65 -4.95 2.90
CA PRO A 108 16.64 -5.76 3.60
C PRO A 108 16.80 -7.17 2.99
N ARG A 109 15.72 -7.74 2.44
CA ARG A 109 15.73 -9.07 1.82
C ARG A 109 16.42 -9.04 0.47
N LEU A 110 16.06 -8.06 -0.36
CA LEU A 110 16.71 -7.81 -1.63
C LEU A 110 18.20 -7.50 -1.43
N THR A 111 18.55 -6.69 -0.42
CA THR A 111 19.95 -6.37 -0.09
C THR A 111 20.73 -7.61 0.31
N SER A 112 20.14 -8.49 1.12
CA SER A 112 20.78 -9.76 1.48
C SER A 112 21.05 -10.66 0.27
N ALA A 113 20.10 -10.73 -0.66
CA ALA A 113 20.25 -11.49 -1.90
C ALA A 113 21.29 -10.85 -2.83
N ALA A 114 21.30 -9.53 -2.96
CA ALA A 114 22.27 -8.80 -3.77
C ALA A 114 23.70 -9.02 -3.25
N ARG A 115 23.90 -8.95 -1.93
CA ARG A 115 25.20 -9.24 -1.32
C ARG A 115 25.66 -10.68 -1.54
N ALA A 116 24.74 -11.65 -1.51
CA ALA A 116 25.07 -13.04 -1.83
C ALA A 116 25.54 -13.20 -3.29
N VAL A 117 24.89 -12.51 -4.23
CA VAL A 117 25.28 -12.48 -5.64
C VAL A 117 26.63 -11.78 -5.85
N LEU A 118 26.88 -10.68 -5.15
CA LEU A 118 28.17 -9.98 -5.17
C LEU A 118 29.31 -10.84 -4.61
N ALA A 119 29.03 -11.68 -3.61
CA ALA A 119 30.01 -12.59 -3.03
C ALA A 119 30.38 -13.76 -3.97
N ASP A 120 29.61 -14.02 -5.02
CA ASP A 120 29.98 -15.00 -6.05
C ASP A 120 31.29 -14.55 -6.74
N PRO A 121 32.30 -15.43 -6.85
CA PRO A 121 33.62 -15.05 -7.40
C PRO A 121 33.59 -14.71 -8.89
N ARG A 122 32.53 -15.07 -9.62
CA ARG A 122 32.42 -14.77 -11.06
C ARG A 122 32.25 -13.27 -11.28
N PRO A 123 33.02 -12.65 -12.20
CA PRO A 123 32.91 -11.21 -12.47
C PRO A 123 31.54 -10.86 -13.09
N GLU A 124 30.99 -11.77 -13.88
CA GLU A 124 29.67 -11.68 -14.47
C GLU A 124 28.83 -12.88 -14.04
N PHE A 125 27.58 -12.63 -13.67
CA PHE A 125 26.63 -13.66 -13.29
C PHE A 125 25.27 -13.32 -13.88
N SER A 126 24.61 -14.30 -14.47
CA SER A 126 23.24 -14.17 -14.93
C SER A 126 22.49 -15.45 -14.57
N GLU A 127 21.41 -15.29 -13.82
CA GLU A 127 20.52 -16.36 -13.43
C GLU A 127 19.10 -15.98 -13.84
N HIS A 128 18.53 -16.78 -14.73
CA HIS A 128 17.15 -16.64 -15.16
C HIS A 128 16.33 -17.73 -14.48
N GLY A 129 15.32 -17.32 -13.72
CA GLY A 129 14.49 -18.23 -12.96
C GLY A 129 13.52 -17.44 -12.09
N ASN A 130 12.27 -17.90 -12.04
CA ASN A 130 11.29 -17.26 -11.18
C ASN A 130 11.54 -17.64 -9.72
N ARG A 131 11.90 -16.64 -8.91
CA ARG A 131 12.08 -16.77 -7.46
C ARG A 131 11.42 -15.60 -6.75
N ARG A 132 10.98 -15.85 -5.52
CA ARG A 132 10.37 -14.81 -4.69
C ARG A 132 11.37 -14.27 -3.69
N ILE A 133 11.62 -12.96 -3.72
CA ILE A 133 12.43 -12.25 -2.70
C ILE A 133 11.53 -11.25 -1.98
N GLY A 134 11.20 -11.56 -0.72
CA GLY A 134 10.20 -10.78 0.02
C GLY A 134 8.84 -10.86 -0.65
N SER A 135 8.31 -9.70 -1.03
CA SER A 135 7.06 -9.60 -1.80
C SER A 135 7.27 -9.43 -3.31
N GLN A 136 8.51 -9.46 -3.81
CA GLN A 136 8.82 -9.33 -5.23
C GLN A 136 8.97 -10.69 -5.92
N GLU A 137 8.37 -10.83 -7.09
CA GLU A 137 8.66 -11.92 -8.02
C GLU A 137 9.80 -11.50 -8.94
N VAL A 138 10.94 -12.16 -8.77
CA VAL A 138 12.18 -11.91 -9.49
C VAL A 138 12.35 -13.02 -10.51
N TYR A 139 12.40 -12.70 -11.79
CA TYR A 139 12.57 -13.69 -12.86
C TYR A 139 13.97 -13.69 -13.48
N GLY A 140 14.77 -12.66 -13.19
CA GLY A 140 16.14 -12.53 -13.63
C GLY A 140 17.00 -11.88 -12.57
N THR A 141 18.26 -12.31 -12.48
CA THR A 141 19.27 -11.66 -11.66
C THR A 141 20.58 -11.62 -12.40
N ASP A 142 21.10 -10.41 -12.60
CA ASP A 142 22.34 -10.17 -13.30
C ASP A 142 23.34 -9.47 -12.37
N LYS A 143 24.62 -9.74 -12.58
CA LYS A 143 25.74 -9.05 -11.93
C LYS A 143 26.74 -8.66 -12.99
N ALA A 144 27.08 -7.38 -13.04
CA ALA A 144 28.16 -6.86 -13.87
C ALA A 144 28.76 -5.62 -13.20
N GLY A 145 30.08 -5.47 -13.24
CA GLY A 145 30.75 -4.25 -12.76
C GLY A 145 30.48 -3.89 -11.28
N GLY A 146 30.19 -4.88 -10.42
CA GLY A 146 29.86 -4.64 -9.01
C GLY A 146 28.42 -4.18 -8.74
N VAL A 147 27.58 -4.14 -9.78
CA VAL A 147 26.14 -3.85 -9.69
C VAL A 147 25.37 -5.16 -9.78
N VAL A 148 24.32 -5.30 -8.98
CA VAL A 148 23.36 -6.41 -9.09
C VAL A 148 22.02 -5.89 -9.56
N THR A 149 21.48 -6.53 -10.58
CA THR A 149 20.25 -6.14 -11.25
C THR A 149 19.22 -7.24 -11.06
N PHE A 150 18.07 -6.91 -10.50
CA PHE A 150 16.92 -7.81 -10.37
C PHE A 150 15.83 -7.40 -11.34
N SER A 151 15.42 -8.34 -12.17
CA SER A 151 14.33 -8.15 -13.11
C SER A 151 13.03 -8.65 -12.47
N ILE A 152 12.08 -7.74 -12.27
CA ILE A 152 10.81 -7.97 -11.55
C ILE A 152 9.62 -7.61 -12.43
N LEU A 153 8.47 -8.24 -12.15
CA LEU A 153 7.22 -7.83 -12.78
C LEU A 153 6.79 -6.47 -12.23
N GLY A 154 6.72 -5.48 -13.11
CA GLY A 154 6.03 -4.22 -12.83
C GLY A 154 4.52 -4.44 -12.81
N GLY A 155 3.76 -3.52 -12.22
CA GLY A 155 2.30 -3.60 -12.28
C GLY A 155 1.82 -3.70 -13.73
N GLY A 156 1.15 -4.79 -14.10
CA GLY A 156 0.72 -5.09 -15.47
C GLY A 156 1.68 -6.02 -16.24
N PHE A 157 1.93 -5.71 -17.52
CA PHE A 157 2.82 -6.48 -18.41
C PHE A 157 4.23 -5.87 -18.58
N SER A 158 4.53 -4.79 -17.85
CA SER A 158 5.83 -4.12 -17.95
C SER A 158 6.85 -4.80 -17.04
N VAL A 159 8.06 -4.94 -17.57
CA VAL A 159 9.24 -5.39 -16.84
C VAL A 159 9.85 -4.18 -16.13
N MET A 160 10.05 -4.29 -14.82
CA MET A 160 10.78 -3.29 -14.04
C MET A 160 12.10 -3.88 -13.57
N THR A 161 13.11 -3.03 -13.44
CA THR A 161 14.44 -3.44 -13.02
C THR A 161 14.83 -2.76 -11.73
N LEU A 162 15.30 -3.52 -10.74
CA LEU A 162 15.86 -2.99 -9.50
C LEU A 162 17.37 -3.16 -9.51
N GLU A 163 18.12 -2.08 -9.40
CA GLU A 163 19.58 -2.10 -9.34
C GLU A 163 20.07 -1.83 -7.92
N TYR A 164 20.92 -2.72 -7.42
CA TYR A 164 21.70 -2.56 -6.20
C TYR A 164 23.11 -2.09 -6.54
N ARG A 165 23.44 -0.88 -6.07
CA ARG A 165 24.69 -0.15 -6.32
C ARG A 165 25.31 0.26 -4.99
N PRO A 166 26.03 -0.64 -4.30
CA PRO A 166 26.60 -0.37 -2.98
C PRO A 166 27.75 0.64 -3.01
N ASP A 167 28.25 0.99 -4.20
CA ASP A 167 29.25 2.03 -4.42
C ASP A 167 28.65 3.45 -4.40
N GLY A 168 27.32 3.57 -4.29
CA GLY A 168 26.59 4.83 -4.34
C GLY A 168 26.53 5.45 -5.74
N SER A 169 26.95 4.71 -6.79
CA SER A 169 26.84 5.19 -8.17
C SER A 169 25.37 5.34 -8.56
N SER A 170 25.08 6.35 -9.38
CA SER A 170 23.78 6.44 -10.06
C SER A 170 23.82 5.60 -11.35
N PRO A 171 22.70 5.00 -11.77
CA PRO A 171 22.59 4.37 -13.08
C PRO A 171 23.03 5.34 -14.18
N THR A 172 23.79 4.83 -15.14
CA THR A 172 24.21 5.63 -16.30
C THR A 172 23.00 5.77 -17.23
N PHE A 173 22.32 6.92 -17.14
CA PHE A 173 21.17 7.20 -17.99
C PHE A 173 21.62 7.55 -19.41
N GLY A 174 21.12 6.81 -20.40
CA GLY A 174 21.23 7.14 -21.82
C GLY A 174 19.89 6.88 -22.51
N GLY A 175 19.36 7.87 -23.23
CA GLY A 175 18.08 7.76 -23.96
C GLY A 175 16.83 7.68 -23.07
N GLU A 176 15.93 6.75 -23.38
CA GLU A 176 14.56 6.52 -22.83
C GLU A 176 14.53 5.86 -21.43
N VAL A 177 15.67 5.70 -20.75
CA VAL A 177 15.75 5.03 -19.44
C VAL A 177 15.54 6.03 -18.29
N ARG A 178 14.53 5.81 -17.46
CA ARG A 178 14.24 6.61 -16.26
C ARG A 178 14.59 5.86 -14.99
N GLY A 179 15.42 6.47 -14.13
CA GLY A 179 15.74 5.95 -12.80
C GLY A 179 15.03 6.71 -11.68
N GLU A 180 14.46 5.98 -10.73
CA GLU A 180 13.94 6.50 -9.48
C GLU A 180 14.77 5.94 -8.32
N LYS A 181 15.33 6.82 -7.49
CA LYS A 181 16.07 6.40 -6.29
C LYS A 181 15.09 5.91 -5.24
N LEU A 182 15.23 4.66 -4.80
CA LEU A 182 14.37 4.05 -3.78
C LEU A 182 14.97 4.18 -2.37
N SER A 183 16.28 3.96 -2.26
CA SER A 183 17.07 4.13 -1.03
C SER A 183 18.53 4.44 -1.40
N ASP A 184 19.43 4.49 -0.43
CA ASP A 184 20.83 4.92 -0.65
C ASP A 184 21.54 4.11 -1.74
N ASP A 185 21.38 2.78 -1.71
CA ASP A 185 22.03 1.84 -2.63
C ASP A 185 21.10 1.33 -3.74
N TRP A 186 19.80 1.68 -3.72
CA TRP A 186 18.80 1.07 -4.60
C TRP A 186 18.14 2.04 -5.57
N TRP A 187 18.04 1.59 -6.81
CA TRP A 187 17.40 2.30 -7.90
C TRP A 187 16.35 1.42 -8.57
N LEU A 188 15.19 2.00 -8.83
CA LEU A 188 14.23 1.48 -9.80
C LEU A 188 14.60 2.03 -11.16
N VAL A 189 14.89 1.16 -12.12
CA VAL A 189 15.20 1.51 -13.50
C VAL A 189 14.05 1.04 -14.38
N LEU A 190 13.44 2.01 -15.06
CA LEU A 190 12.36 1.82 -16.02
C LEU A 190 12.96 1.95 -17.41
N ILE A 191 12.77 0.93 -18.22
CA ILE A 191 13.08 0.93 -19.65
C ILE A 191 11.74 1.13 -20.34
N ASP A 192 11.48 2.34 -20.84
CA ASP A 192 10.30 2.62 -21.69
C ASP A 192 10.45 1.93 -23.06
#